data_AF-A0A9N7JMF5-F1
#
_entry.id   AF-A0A9N7JMF5-F1
#
_cell.length_a   1.000
_cell.length_b   1.000
_cell.length_c   1.000
_cell.angle_alpha   90.00
_cell.angle_beta   90.00
_cell.angle_gamma   90.00
#
_symmetry.space_group_name_H-M   'P 1'
#
loop_
_entity.id
_entity.type
_entity.pdbx_description
1 polymer ?
#
loop_
_entity_poly.entity_id
_entity_poly.type
_entity_poly.pdbx_seq_one_letter_code
_entity_poly.pdbx_strand_id
1 'polypeptide(L)' 'MNEIIEIKKEYNYYLKRNSNAEIYFKNESIESCLKHLKLFNDIALRLSKLQTIYKDITGLEMTKDERINGFKNF' A
#
# COMPACT_ATOMS: atom_id res chain seq x y z
N MET A 1 6.25 -13.35 15.27
CA MET A 1 5.45 -12.24 15.86
C MET A 1 5.96 -10.89 15.38
N ASN A 2 7.27 -10.61 15.46
CA ASN A 2 7.86 -9.35 14.97
C ASN A 2 7.68 -9.16 13.45
N GLU A 3 7.81 -10.21 12.65
CA GLU A 3 7.69 -10.12 11.19
C GLU A 3 6.31 -9.67 10.71
N ILE A 4 5.23 -10.22 11.29
CA ILE A 4 3.86 -9.80 10.96
C ILE A 4 3.63 -8.33 11.29
N ILE A 5 4.17 -7.87 12.44
CA ILE A 5 4.05 -6.46 12.85
C ILE A 5 4.73 -5.54 11.84
N GLU A 6 5.92 -5.90 11.37
CA GLU A 6 6.65 -5.12 10.38
C GLU A 6 5.93 -5.11 9.02
N ILE A 7 5.37 -6.25 8.58
CA ILE A 7 4.54 -6.29 7.36
C ILE A 7 3.31 -5.38 7.48
N LYS A 8 2.64 -5.37 8.64
CA LYS A 8 1.47 -4.49 8.88
C LYS A 8 1.84 -3.01 8.84
N LYS A 9 2.94 -2.63 9.51
CA LYS A 9 3.46 -1.26 9.49
C LYS A 9 3.86 -0.84 8.08
N GLU A 10 4.57 -1.71 7.37
CA GLU A 10 5.03 -1.44 6.02
C GLU A 10 3.84 -1.30 5.05
N TYR A 11 2.82 -2.15 5.20
CA TYR A 11 1.58 -2.03 4.44
C TYR A 11 0.91 -0.67 4.68
N ASN A 12 0.74 -0.28 5.94
CA ASN A 12 0.15 1.02 6.30
C ASN A 12 0.94 2.20 5.72
N TYR A 13 2.27 2.12 5.73
CA TYR A 13 3.14 3.12 5.13
C TYR A 13 2.90 3.26 3.61
N TYR A 14 2.93 2.16 2.86
CA TYR A 14 2.70 2.20 1.42
C TYR A 14 1.25 2.56 1.07
N LEU A 15 0.28 2.19 1.89
CA LEU A 15 -1.12 2.56 1.70
C LEU A 15 -1.29 4.08 1.81
N LYS A 16 -0.68 4.71 2.82
CA LYS A 16 -0.65 6.17 2.95
C LYS A 16 0.02 6.84 1.75
N ARG A 17 1.11 6.28 1.24
CA ARG A 17 1.76 6.78 0.02
C ARG A 17 0.88 6.64 -1.22
N ASN A 18 0.12 5.56 -1.33
CA ASN A 18 -0.85 5.37 -2.40
C ASN A 18 -1.94 6.45 -2.35
N SER A 19 -2.52 6.70 -1.17
CA SER A 19 -3.50 7.78 -0.99
C SER A 19 -2.93 9.16 -1.34
N ASN A 20 -1.69 9.45 -0.94
CA ASN A 20 -1.02 10.70 -1.30
C ASN A 20 -0.79 10.82 -2.82
N ALA A 21 -0.43 9.73 -3.49
CA ALA A 21 -0.27 9.71 -4.94
C ALA A 21 -1.59 9.94 -5.67
N GLU A 22 -2.70 9.36 -5.18
CA GLU A 22 -4.03 9.66 -5.72
C GLU A 22 -4.41 11.13 -5.55
N ILE A 23 -4.11 11.73 -4.39
CA ILE A 23 -4.32 13.17 -4.17
C ILE A 23 -3.47 13.97 -5.15
N TYR A 24 -2.20 13.62 -5.32
CA TYR A 24 -1.30 14.29 -6.28
C TYR A 24 -1.87 14.24 -7.70
N PHE A 25 -2.21 13.05 -8.20
CA PHE A 25 -2.73 12.89 -9.57
C PHE A 25 -4.06 13.58 -9.83
N LYS A 26 -4.87 13.84 -8.78
CA LYS A 26 -6.12 14.60 -8.91
C LYS A 26 -5.91 16.11 -9.02
N ASN A 27 -4.77 16.63 -8.54
CA ASN A 27 -4.53 18.07 -8.44
C ASN A 27 -3.46 18.59 -9.41
N GLU A 28 -2.76 17.70 -10.12
CA GLU A 28 -1.61 18.03 -10.95
C GLU A 28 -1.89 17.85 -12.44
N SER A 29 -1.03 18.43 -13.28
CA SER A 29 -1.14 18.31 -14.72
C SER A 29 -0.79 16.90 -15.20
N ILE A 30 -1.36 16.47 -16.33
CA ILE A 30 -1.07 15.16 -16.94
C ILE A 30 0.44 14.96 -17.15
N GLU A 31 1.16 15.98 -17.61
CA GLU A 31 2.60 15.89 -17.83
C GLU A 31 3.37 15.62 -16.53
N SER A 32 2.95 16.26 -15.43
CA SER A 32 3.52 16.01 -14.11
C SER A 32 3.18 14.60 -13.62
N CYS A 33 1.93 14.17 -13.82
CA CYS A 33 1.47 12.83 -13.48
C CYS A 33 2.29 11.74 -14.20
N LEU A 34 2.57 11.92 -15.50
CA LEU A 34 3.35 10.97 -16.29
C LEU A 34 4.77 10.75 -15.74
N LYS A 35 5.39 11.80 -15.17
CA LYS A 35 6.72 11.70 -14.53
C LYS A 35 6.72 10.80 -13.29
N HIS A 36 5.57 10.68 -12.63
CA HIS A 36 5.42 9.92 -11.38
C HIS A 36 4.66 8.59 -11.54
N LEU A 37 4.19 8.25 -12.74
CA LEU A 37 3.41 7.03 -13.00
C LEU A 37 4.14 5.75 -12.58
N LYS A 38 5.45 5.67 -12.84
CA LYS A 38 6.26 4.53 -12.43
C LYS A 38 6.28 4.35 -10.91
N LEU A 39 6.46 5.45 -10.17
CA LEU A 39 6.48 5.42 -8.70
C LEU A 39 5.15 4.95 -8.13
N PHE A 40 4.04 5.36 -8.73
CA PHE A 40 2.71 4.87 -8.32
C PHE A 40 2.55 3.37 -8.57
N ASN A 41 2.93 2.90 -9.76
CA ASN A 41 2.88 1.48 -10.09
C ASN A 41 3.75 0.65 -9.13
N ASP A 42 4.92 1.14 -8.76
CA ASP A 42 5.79 0.49 -7.79
C ASP A 42 5.16 0.39 -6.40
N ILE A 43 4.43 1.44 -5.95
CA ILE A 43 3.66 1.43 -4.70
C ILE A 43 2.55 0.37 -4.76
N ALA A 44 1.75 0.35 -5.84
CA ALA A 44 0.68 -0.62 -6.02
C ALA A 44 1.21 -2.07 -6.04
N LEU A 45 2.33 -2.29 -6.72
CA LEU A 45 3.01 -3.60 -6.72
C LEU A 45 3.51 -3.99 -5.33
N ARG A 46 4.06 -3.04 -4.55
CA ARG A 46 4.52 -3.30 -3.19
C ARG A 46 3.36 -3.68 -2.27
N LEU A 47 2.23 -2.98 -2.37
CA LEU A 47 1.02 -3.31 -1.62
C LEU A 47 0.53 -4.73 -1.95
N SER A 48 0.49 -5.09 -3.24
CA SER A 48 0.11 -6.45 -3.67
C SER A 48 1.04 -7.52 -3.09
N LYS A 49 2.36 -7.30 -3.15
CA LYS A 49 3.35 -8.23 -2.56
C LYS A 49 3.17 -8.39 -1.06
N LEU A 50 2.94 -7.30 -0.33
CA LEU A 50 2.73 -7.35 1.11
C LEU A 50 1.44 -8.12 1.49
N GLN A 51 0.38 -8.04 0.68
CA GLN A 51 -0.82 -8.87 0.87
C GLN A 51 -0.51 -10.35 0.71
N THR A 52 0.29 -10.73 -0.30
CA THR A 52 0.73 -12.12 -0.50
C THR A 52 1.57 -12.60 0.69
N ILE A 53 2.58 -11.81 1.10
CA ILE A 53 3.45 -12.16 2.23
C ILE A 53 2.63 -12.31 3.52
N TYR A 54 1.67 -11.41 3.76
CA TYR A 54 0.76 -11.52 4.90
C TYR A 54 -0.01 -12.84 4.90
N LYS A 55 -0.55 -13.23 3.74
CA LYS A 55 -1.28 -14.50 3.57
C LYS A 55 -0.38 -15.70 3.81
N ASP A 56 0.83 -15.68 3.29
CA ASP A 56 1.79 -16.79 3.44
C ASP A 56 2.21 -16.99 4.90
N ILE A 57 2.39 -15.90 5.65
CA ILE A 57 2.79 -15.95 7.07
C ILE A 57 1.62 -16.34 7.99
N THR A 58 0.42 -15.81 7.73
CA THR A 58 -0.72 -15.95 8.66
C THR A 58 -1.69 -17.06 8.28
N GLY A 59 -1.64 -17.55 7.03
CA GLY A 59 -2.65 -18.40 6.43
C GLY A 59 -3.98 -17.69 6.13
N LEU A 60 -4.07 -16.38 6.40
CA LEU A 60 -5.29 -15.59 6.28
C LEU A 60 -5.14 -14.49 5.23
N GLU A 61 -6.20 -14.25 4.48
CA GLU A 61 -6.25 -13.06 3.62
C GLU A 61 -6.54 -11.80 4.46
N MET A 62 -5.96 -10.68 4.05
CA MET A 62 -6.37 -9.38 4.56
C MET A 62 -7.85 -9.14 4.27
N THR A 63 -8.57 -8.66 5.27
CA THR A 63 -9.97 -8.24 5.13
C THR A 63 -10.10 -7.03 4.21
N LYS A 64 -11.32 -6.78 3.71
CA LYS A 64 -11.60 -5.60 2.90
C LYS A 64 -11.27 -4.30 3.65
N ASP A 65 -11.58 -4.23 4.94
CA ASP A 65 -11.26 -3.07 5.78
C ASP A 65 -9.75 -2.85 5.85
N GLU A 66 -8.97 -3.90 6.14
CA GLU A 66 -7.51 -3.80 6.23
C GLU A 66 -6.86 -3.43 4.89
N ARG A 67 -7.42 -3.88 3.76
CA ARG A 67 -6.90 -3.50 2.44
C ARG A 67 -7.11 -2.01 2.13
N ILE A 68 -8.24 -1.45 2.54
CA ILE A 68 -8.65 -0.07 2.22
C ILE A 68 -8.13 0.93 3.26
N ASN A 69 -8.21 0.59 4.53
CA ASN A 69 -7.94 1.47 5.66
C ASN A 69 -6.63 1.12 6.41
N GLY A 70 -5.99 0.02 6.05
CA GLY A 70 -4.81 -0.47 6.74
C GLY A 70 -5.14 -1.20 8.04
N PHE A 71 -4.11 -1.66 8.74
CA PHE A 71 -4.25 -2.34 10.02
C PHE A 71 -4.35 -1.33 11.16
N LYS A 72 -5.37 -1.46 12.00
CA LYS A 72 -5.55 -0.60 13.19
C LYS A 72 -4.42 -0.88 14.19
N ASN A 73 -3.85 0.18 14.78
CA ASN A 73 -2.80 0.16 15.81
C ASN A 73 -1.40 -0.29 15.34
N PHE A 74 -1.04 -0.06 14.07
CA PHE A 74 0.29 -0.35 13.51
C PHE A 74 0.83 0.82 12.67
#